data_AF-A0A645E3C4-F1
#
_entry.id   AF-A0A645E3C4-F1
#
_cell.length_a   1.000
_cell.length_b   1.000
_cell.length_c   1.000
_cell.angle_alpha   90.00
_cell.angle_beta   90.00
_cell.angle_gamma   90.00
#
_symmetry.space_group_name_H-M   'P 1'
#
loop_
_entity.id
_entity.type
_entity.pdbx_description
1 polymer ?
#
loop_
_entity_poly.entity_id
_entity_poly.type
_entity_poly.pdbx_seq_one_letter_code
_entity_poly.pdbx_strand_id
1 'polypeptide(L)' 'MTRNAVSIIIVFFVLWYCGAILDFLPFLGDDFAVRAIGFTGLLICVVIVVCTCWIISEIKKK' A
#
# COMPACT_ATOMS: atom_id res chain seq x y z
N MET A 1 -7.95 -13.77 -11.43
CA MET A 1 -8.19 -12.59 -10.56
C MET A 1 -7.78 -12.84 -9.11
N THR A 2 -8.27 -13.89 -8.45
CA THR A 2 -8.02 -14.19 -7.02
C THR A 2 -6.53 -14.29 -6.64
N ARG A 3 -5.69 -14.94 -7.46
CA ARG A 3 -4.25 -15.11 -7.15
C ARG A 3 -3.48 -13.78 -7.03
N ASN A 4 -3.81 -12.78 -7.84
CA ASN A 4 -3.16 -11.47 -7.77
C ASN A 4 -3.66 -10.63 -6.60
N ALA A 5 -4.95 -10.72 -6.24
CA ALA A 5 -5.49 -10.05 -5.07
C ALA A 5 -4.79 -10.54 -3.79
N VAL A 6 -4.59 -11.84 -3.65
CA VAL A 6 -3.81 -12.43 -2.54
C VAL A 6 -2.38 -11.91 -2.55
N SER A 7 -1.74 -11.83 -3.73
CA SER A 7 -0.38 -11.30 -3.83
C SER A 7 -0.27 -9.83 -3.42
N ILE A 8 -1.25 -8.99 -3.76
CA ILE A 8 -1.30 -7.57 -3.37
C ILE A 8 -1.45 -7.44 -1.85
N ILE A 9 -2.29 -8.27 -1.23
CA ILE A 9 -2.45 -8.29 0.23
C ILE A 9 -1.13 -8.66 0.92
N ILE A 10 -0.43 -9.68 0.43
CA ILE A 10 0.85 -10.10 1.00
C ILE A 10 1.88 -8.96 0.88
N VAL A 11 2.01 -8.35 -0.31
CA VAL A 11 2.92 -7.22 -0.52
C VAL A 11 2.57 -6.04 0.39
N PHE A 12 1.29 -5.75 0.58
CA PHE A 12 0.81 -4.71 1.48
C PHE A 12 1.28 -4.94 2.92
N PHE A 13 1.09 -6.16 3.46
CA PHE A 13 1.54 -6.49 4.82
C PHE A 13 3.06 -6.41 4.98
N VAL A 14 3.81 -6.88 3.98
CA VAL A 14 5.28 -6.82 3.99
C VAL A 14 5.76 -5.36 3.97
N LEU A 15 5.19 -4.52 3.10
CA LEU A 15 5.54 -3.10 3.02
C LEU A 15 5.16 -2.35 4.31
N TRP A 16 4.02 -2.70 4.91
CA TRP A 16 3.60 -2.15 6.19
C TRP A 16 4.61 -2.48 7.28
N TYR A 17 4.99 -3.76 7.42
CA TYR A 17 5.98 -4.19 8.42
C TYR A 17 7.34 -3.54 8.19
N CYS A 18 7.78 -3.40 6.93
CA CYS A 18 8.99 -2.66 6.61
C CYS A 18 8.89 -1.18 7.04
N GLY A 19 7.73 -0.55 6.82
CA GLY A 19 7.44 0.80 7.29
C GLY A 19 7.53 0.92 8.82
N ALA A 20 7.00 -0.06 9.56
CA ALA A 20 7.08 -0.10 11.01
C ALA A 20 8.53 -0.25 11.52
N ILE A 21 9.37 -1.02 10.84
CA ILE A 21 10.80 -1.16 11.16
C ILE A 21 11.57 0.15 10.91
N LEU A 22 11.15 0.91 9.90
CA LEU A 22 11.67 2.25 9.58
C LEU A 22 10.96 3.36 10.36
N ASP A 23 10.23 3.02 11.42
CA ASP A 23 9.53 3.98 12.29
C ASP A 23 8.52 4.87 11.52
N PHE A 24 8.07 4.46 10.34
CA PHE A 24 7.22 5.25 9.44
C PHE A 24 7.84 6.58 8.97
N LEU A 25 9.16 6.62 8.75
CA LEU A 25 9.83 7.69 7.99
C LEU A 25 9.16 7.84 6.61
N PRO A 26 8.79 9.02 6.07
CA PRO A 26 9.10 10.41 6.43
C PRO A 26 7.98 11.17 7.16
N PHE A 27 6.97 10.48 7.71
CA PHE A 27 5.90 11.15 8.43
C PHE A 27 6.40 11.61 9.79
N LEU A 28 6.54 12.94 9.96
CA LEU A 28 6.75 13.56 11.26
C LEU A 28 5.41 13.69 11.99
N GLY A 29 5.33 13.08 13.15
CA GLY A 29 4.23 13.25 14.10
C GLY A 29 4.77 12.97 15.50
N ASP A 30 4.32 13.74 16.50
CA ASP A 30 4.72 13.56 17.90
C ASP A 30 4.39 12.15 18.41
N ASP A 31 3.28 11.59 17.92
CA ASP A 31 2.80 10.27 18.29
C ASP A 31 3.08 9.20 17.22
N PHE A 32 3.53 8.03 17.67
CA PHE A 32 3.70 6.83 16.84
C PHE A 32 2.42 6.48 16.05
N ALA A 33 1.24 6.70 16.64
CA ALA A 33 -0.05 6.47 16.00
C ALA A 33 -0.27 7.37 14.77
N VAL A 34 0.11 8.65 14.85
CA VAL A 34 -0.07 9.61 13.75
C VAL A 34 0.81 9.23 12.55
N ARG A 35 2.05 8.82 12.83
CA ARG A 35 3.01 8.38 11.80
C ARG A 35 2.55 7.09 11.12
N ALA A 36 2.01 6.14 11.90
CA ALA A 36 1.43 4.91 11.38
C ALA A 36 0.22 5.18 10.46
N ILE A 37 -0.70 6.08 10.86
CA ILE A 37 -1.88 6.44 10.06
C ILE A 37 -1.46 7.11 8.75
N GLY A 38 -0.48 8.01 8.78
CA GLY A 38 0.05 8.67 7.59
C GLY A 38 0.66 7.68 6.60
N PHE A 39 1.51 6.78 7.09
CA PHE A 39 2.13 5.75 6.25
C PHE A 39 1.10 4.77 5.67
N THR A 40 0.13 4.35 6.49
CA THR A 40 -0.99 3.50 6.07
C THR A 40 -1.79 4.15 4.95
N GLY A 41 -2.11 5.44 5.09
CA GLY A 41 -2.83 6.20 4.09
C GLY A 41 -2.10 6.21 2.74
N LEU A 42 -0.78 6.45 2.75
CA LEU A 42 0.02 6.37 1.53
C LEU A 42 0.02 4.97 0.91
N LEU A 43 0.15 3.93 1.74
CA LEU A 43 0.12 2.54 1.28
C LEU A 43 -1.20 2.20 0.59
N ILE A 44 -2.33 2.63 1.15
CA ILE A 44 -3.65 2.46 0.55
C ILE A 44 -3.73 3.20 -0.79
N CYS A 45 -3.25 4.45 -0.87
CA CYS A 45 -3.22 5.20 -2.13
C CYS A 45 -2.43 4.46 -3.22
N VAL A 46 -1.27 3.89 -2.89
CA VAL A 46 -0.46 3.08 -3.82
C VAL A 46 -1.24 1.86 -4.30
N VAL A 47 -1.89 1.12 -3.39
CA VAL A 47 -2.70 -0.05 -3.75
C VAL A 47 -3.84 0.32 -4.71
N ILE A 48 -4.54 1.44 -4.45
CA ILE A 48 -5.63 1.92 -5.32
C ILE A 48 -5.09 2.24 -6.72
N VAL A 49 -3.94 2.92 -6.83
CA VAL A 49 -3.32 3.24 -8.12
C VAL A 49 -2.91 1.96 -8.87
N VAL A 50 -2.28 1.01 -8.19
CA VAL A 50 -1.89 -0.28 -8.79
C VAL A 50 -3.12 -1.05 -9.30
N CYS A 51 -4.17 -1.14 -8.49
CA CYS A 51 -5.44 -1.76 -8.90
C CYS A 51 -6.06 -1.05 -10.10
N THR A 52 -6.06 0.29 -10.12
CA THR A 52 -6.61 1.10 -11.22
C THR A 52 -5.82 0.90 -12.51
N CYS A 53 -4.49 1.00 -12.46
CA CYS A 53 -3.63 0.72 -13.61
C CYS A 53 -3.84 -0.68 -14.16
N TRP A 54 -4.07 -1.65 -13.27
CA TRP A 54 -4.28 -3.02 -13.68
C TRP A 54 -5.66 -3.24 -14.34
N ILE A 55 -6.72 -2.61 -13.83
CA ILE A 55 -8.04 -2.59 -14.47
C ILE A 55 -7.95 -1.98 -15.87
N ILE A 56 -7.27 -0.83 -16.01
CA ILE A 56 -7.09 -0.15 -17.30
C ILE A 56 -6.32 -1.06 -18.27
N SER A 57 -5.27 -1.74 -17.80
CA SER A 57 -4.48 -2.64 -18.65
C SER A 57 -5.28 -3.86 -19.11
N GLU A 58 -6.22 -4.37 -18.30
CA GLU A 58 -7.13 -5.43 -18.73
C GLU A 58 -8.14 -4.94 -19.75
N ILE A 59 -8.76 -3.78 -19.52
CA ILE A 59 -9.70 -3.17 -20.48
C ILE A 59 -9.02 -2.94 -21.84
N LYS A 60 -7.77 -2.46 -21.85
CA LYS A 60 -7.01 -2.19 -23.09
C LYS A 60 -6.57 -3.47 -23.83
N LYS A 61 -6.45 -4.60 -23.12
CA LYS A 61 -6.12 -5.90 -23.73
C LYS A 61 -7.32 -6.60 -24.36
N LYS A 62 -8.54 -6.14 -24.03
CA LYS A 62 -9.80 -6.68 -24.51
C LYS A 62 -10.31 -5.88 -25.71
#